data_AF-A0A4Y2M4T3-F1
#
_entry.id   AF-A0A4Y2M4T3-F1
#
_cell.length_a   1.000
_cell.length_b   1.000
_cell.length_c   1.000
_cell.angle_alpha   90.00
_cell.angle_beta   90.00
_cell.angle_gamma   90.00
#
_symmetry.space_group_name_H-M   'P 1'
#
loop_
_entity.id
_entity.type
_entity.pdbx_description
1 polymer ?
#
loop_
_entity_poly.entity_id
_entity_poly.type
_entity_poly.pdbx_seq_one_letter_code
_entity_poly.pdbx_strand_id
1 'polypeptide(L)'
;MFLFSALIKYSEKSLLIDEEFHIDKDVPIIVMGDFDVDVKRNDKAFGFMKKHSDLNMVPINYPSTLGKSYIDSTFTRNISPQLLNYVCYVSYHRPILHRNATYPRTIEEFKMKELTL
;
A
#
# COMPACT_ATOMS: atom_id res chain seq x y z
N MET A 1 -3.27 14.15 -15.84
CA MET A 1 -4.52 14.12 -15.04
C MET A 1 -5.70 13.47 -15.77
N PHE A 2 -5.89 13.72 -17.08
CA PHE A 2 -7.01 13.16 -17.87
C PHE A 2 -6.97 11.62 -17.99
N LEU A 3 -5.83 11.03 -18.36
CA LEU A 3 -5.67 9.58 -18.50
C LEU A 3 -6.00 8.83 -17.21
N PHE A 4 -5.46 9.28 -16.07
CA PHE A 4 -5.73 8.67 -14.78
C PHE A 4 -7.21 8.73 -14.38
N SER A 5 -7.86 9.88 -14.61
CA SER A 5 -9.30 10.01 -14.32
C SER A 5 -10.15 9.11 -15.22
N ALA A 6 -9.74 8.90 -16.48
CA ALA A 6 -10.37 7.97 -17.39
C ALA A 6 -10.14 6.51 -16.95
N LEU A 7 -8.94 6.17 -16.48
CA LEU A 7 -8.62 4.84 -15.95
C LEU A 7 -9.41 4.54 -14.67
N ILE A 8 -9.55 5.48 -13.75
CA ILE A 8 -10.40 5.29 -12.55
C ILE A 8 -11.85 5.02 -12.96
N LYS A 9 -12.42 5.82 -13.87
CA LYS A 9 -13.78 5.58 -14.38
C LYS A 9 -13.93 4.26 -15.12
N TYR A 10 -12.90 3.88 -15.90
CA TYR A 10 -12.84 2.59 -16.56
C TYR A 10 -12.85 1.47 -15.53
N SER A 11 -11.96 1.53 -14.53
CA SER A 11 -11.90 0.57 -13.44
C SER A 11 -13.23 0.50 -12.70
N GLU A 12 -13.83 1.62 -12.32
CA GLU A 12 -15.15 1.67 -11.66
C GLU A 12 -16.25 0.99 -12.49
N LYS A 13 -16.22 1.15 -13.83
CA LYS A 13 -17.18 0.52 -14.74
C LYS A 13 -16.83 -0.94 -15.05
N SER A 14 -15.56 -1.28 -15.04
CA SER A 14 -15.02 -2.63 -15.31
C SER A 14 -14.84 -3.45 -14.03
N LEU A 15 -15.29 -2.94 -12.86
CA LEU A 15 -15.41 -3.68 -11.61
C LEU A 15 -16.45 -4.80 -11.79
N LEU A 16 -16.10 -5.79 -12.60
CA LEU A 16 -16.54 -7.18 -12.56
C LEU A 16 -15.89 -7.91 -11.36
N ILE A 17 -15.31 -7.17 -10.41
CA ILE A 17 -14.54 -7.66 -9.27
C ILE A 17 -15.43 -7.85 -8.02
N ASP A 18 -16.70 -7.45 -8.06
CA ASP A 18 -17.53 -7.40 -6.83
C ASP A 18 -18.07 -8.79 -6.37
N GLU A 19 -18.17 -9.79 -7.25
CA GLU A 19 -18.72 -11.10 -6.83
C GLU A 19 -17.63 -12.10 -6.42
N GLU A 20 -16.44 -12.07 -7.03
CA GLU A 20 -15.40 -13.11 -6.82
C GLU A 20 -14.29 -12.69 -5.85
N PHE A 21 -14.08 -11.39 -5.63
CA PHE A 21 -13.12 -10.89 -4.63
C PHE A 21 -13.77 -10.75 -3.25
N HIS A 22 -14.39 -11.82 -2.76
CA HIS A 22 -14.67 -11.99 -1.33
C HIS A 22 -13.36 -12.29 -0.59
N ILE A 23 -12.42 -11.35 -0.64
CA ILE A 23 -11.21 -11.46 0.14
C ILE A 23 -11.60 -11.27 1.61
N ASP A 24 -11.44 -12.34 2.39
CA ASP A 24 -11.58 -12.36 3.84
C ASP A 24 -11.08 -11.05 4.46
N LYS A 25 -11.99 -10.32 5.10
CA LYS A 25 -11.71 -8.98 5.62
C LYS A 25 -10.61 -8.97 6.66
N ASP A 26 -10.33 -10.10 7.29
CA ASP A 26 -9.35 -10.24 8.38
C ASP A 26 -7.96 -10.65 7.88
N VAL A 27 -7.82 -11.05 6.61
CA VAL A 27 -6.53 -11.48 6.05
C VAL A 27 -5.63 -10.27 5.79
N PRO A 28 -4.38 -10.26 6.30
CA PRO A 28 -3.42 -9.20 6.01
C PRO A 28 -3.02 -9.22 4.53
N ILE A 29 -3.08 -8.06 3.89
CA ILE A 29 -2.72 -7.88 2.48
C ILE A 29 -1.68 -6.79 2.34
N ILE A 30 -0.75 -7.00 1.42
CA ILE A 30 0.20 -6.00 0.97
C ILE A 30 0.17 -5.97 -0.56
N VAL A 31 -0.08 -4.79 -1.13
CA VAL A 31 0.11 -4.51 -2.56
C VAL A 31 1.26 -3.53 -2.67
N MET A 32 2.29 -3.87 -3.43
CA MET A 32 3.46 -3.02 -3.63
C MET A 32 3.89 -3.05 -5.09
N GLY A 33 4.38 -1.92 -5.58
CA GLY A 33 4.89 -1.83 -6.95
C GLY A 33 4.91 -0.40 -7.47
N ASP A 34 5.23 -0.29 -8.75
CA ASP A 34 5.15 0.94 -9.52
C ASP A 34 3.71 1.17 -10.00
N PHE A 35 3.13 2.31 -9.63
CA PHE A 35 1.78 2.71 -10.03
C PHE A 35 1.78 3.79 -11.10
N ASP A 36 2.95 4.27 -11.54
CA ASP A 36 3.13 5.37 -12.49
C ASP A 36 2.37 6.66 -12.11
N VAL A 37 2.00 6.79 -10.84
CA VAL A 37 1.18 7.88 -10.31
C VAL A 37 1.88 8.49 -9.11
N ASP A 38 2.23 9.77 -9.23
CA ASP A 38 2.89 10.49 -8.14
C ASP A 38 1.93 10.65 -6.96
N VAL A 39 2.25 9.97 -5.85
CA VAL A 39 1.37 9.93 -4.68
C VAL A 39 1.22 11.25 -3.95
N LYS A 40 2.15 12.19 -4.14
CA LYS A 40 2.02 13.52 -3.55
C LYS A 40 1.08 14.43 -4.34
N ARG A 41 0.62 13.99 -5.52
CA ARG A 41 -0.11 14.83 -6.47
C ARG A 41 -1.49 14.26 -6.85
N ASN A 42 -1.85 13.07 -6.35
CA ASN A 42 -3.01 12.35 -6.88
C ASN A 42 -3.80 11.57 -5.81
N ASP A 43 -4.36 12.30 -4.85
CA ASP A 43 -5.14 11.76 -3.73
C ASP A 43 -6.33 10.87 -4.16
N LYS A 44 -6.86 11.10 -5.36
CA LYS A 44 -7.98 10.33 -5.93
C LYS A 44 -7.62 8.86 -6.15
N ALA A 45 -6.35 8.57 -6.46
CA ALA A 45 -5.86 7.21 -6.63
C ALA A 45 -5.98 6.41 -5.32
N PHE A 46 -5.58 7.03 -4.21
CA PHE A 46 -5.60 6.41 -2.89
C PHE A 46 -7.02 6.28 -2.36
N GLY A 47 -7.86 7.28 -2.63
CA GLY A 47 -9.29 7.22 -2.34
C GLY A 47 -9.97 6.02 -3.01
N PHE A 48 -9.61 5.71 -4.26
CA PHE A 48 -10.13 4.53 -4.96
C PHE A 48 -9.71 3.22 -4.26
N MET A 49 -8.42 3.03 -3.99
CA MET A 49 -7.89 1.83 -3.33
C MET A 49 -8.52 1.63 -1.94
N LYS A 50 -8.67 2.71 -1.17
CA LYS A 50 -9.30 2.66 0.15
C LYS A 50 -10.80 2.34 0.06
N LYS A 51 -11.52 2.99 -0.85
CA LYS A 51 -12.98 2.84 -0.99
C LYS A 51 -13.39 1.45 -1.50
N HIS A 52 -12.66 0.90 -2.47
CA HIS A 52 -13.06 -0.33 -3.16
C HIS A 52 -12.35 -1.59 -2.65
N SER A 53 -11.23 -1.46 -1.92
CA SER A 53 -10.45 -2.63 -1.47
C SER A 53 -10.01 -2.56 0.00
N ASP A 54 -10.43 -1.51 0.73
CA ASP A 54 -10.01 -1.22 2.11
C ASP A 54 -8.48 -1.21 2.32
N LEU A 55 -7.76 -0.85 1.26
CA LEU A 55 -6.31 -0.78 1.25
C LEU A 55 -5.84 0.61 1.69
N ASN A 56 -5.07 0.68 2.76
CA ASN A 56 -4.47 1.91 3.29
C ASN A 56 -3.10 2.12 2.67
N MET A 57 -2.80 3.33 2.19
CA MET A 57 -1.45 3.64 1.71
C MET A 57 -0.48 3.71 2.89
N VAL A 58 0.70 3.10 2.74
CA VAL A 58 1.80 3.22 3.70
C VAL A 58 2.59 4.49 3.37
N PRO A 59 2.72 5.45 4.31
CA PRO A 59 3.46 6.68 4.06
C PRO A 59 4.93 6.43 3.73
N ILE A 60 5.44 7.11 2.70
CA ILE A 60 6.87 7.15 2.34
C ILE A 60 7.45 8.55 2.52
N ASN A 61 8.66 8.63 3.08
CA ASN A 61 9.33 9.90 3.39
C ASN A 61 10.43 10.28 2.38
N TYR A 62 10.76 9.42 1.41
CA TYR A 62 11.72 9.67 0.34
C TYR A 62 11.10 9.43 -1.05
N PRO A 63 11.57 10.12 -2.11
CA PRO A 63 11.09 9.86 -3.47
C PRO A 63 11.48 8.45 -3.92
N SER A 64 10.60 7.79 -4.64
CA SER A 64 10.84 6.44 -5.16
C SER A 64 11.70 6.41 -6.42
N THR A 65 12.00 7.57 -7.03
CA THR A 65 12.90 7.65 -8.20
C THR A 65 14.03 8.67 -8.01
N LEU A 66 15.08 8.56 -8.83
CA LEU A 66 16.15 9.57 -8.92
C LEU A 66 15.63 10.92 -9.42
N GLY A 67 14.58 10.92 -10.25
CA GLY A 67 13.86 12.11 -10.72
C GLY A 67 12.99 12.80 -9.67
N LYS A 68 13.08 12.38 -8.40
CA LYS A 68 12.31 12.93 -7.26
C LYS A 68 10.78 12.74 -7.37
N SER A 69 10.32 11.77 -8.16
CA SER A 69 8.91 11.35 -8.18
C SER A 69 8.62 10.31 -7.10
N TYR A 70 7.34 10.13 -6.81
CA TYR A 70 6.81 9.15 -5.84
C TYR A 70 5.79 8.23 -6.53
N ILE A 71 6.25 7.43 -7.49
CA ILE A 71 5.39 6.59 -8.34
C ILE A 71 5.27 5.15 -7.84
N ASP A 72 6.24 4.71 -7.04
CA ASP A 72 6.18 3.42 -6.36
C ASP A 72 5.50 3.58 -5.01
N SER A 73 4.57 2.68 -4.69
CA SER A 73 3.72 2.77 -3.50
C SER A 73 3.50 1.40 -2.87
N THR A 74 3.20 1.43 -1.57
CA THR A 74 2.74 0.26 -0.82
C THR A 74 1.39 0.55 -0.22
N PHE A 75 0.47 -0.39 -0.35
CA PHE A 75 -0.84 -0.39 0.29
C PHE A 75 -1.01 -1.62 1.16
N THR A 76 -1.67 -1.48 2.30
CA THR A 76 -1.91 -2.58 3.22
C THR A 76 -3.30 -2.60 3.81
N ARG A 77 -3.72 -3.81 4.20
CA ARG A 77 -4.93 -4.07 5.00
C ARG A 77 -4.54 -5.03 6.11
N ASN A 78 -5.01 -4.78 7.34
CA ASN A 78 -4.71 -5.55 8.56
C ASN A 78 -3.23 -5.79 8.87
N ILE A 79 -2.35 -4.96 8.33
CA ILE A 79 -0.94 -4.95 8.67
C ILE A 79 -0.38 -3.53 8.57
N SER A 80 0.47 -3.19 9.54
CA SER A 80 1.12 -1.89 9.64
C SER A 80 2.63 -2.07 9.49
N PRO A 81 3.14 -2.19 8.25
CA PRO A 81 4.58 -2.26 8.00
C PRO A 81 5.28 -1.00 8.52
N GLN A 82 6.50 -1.17 9.03
CA GLN A 82 7.38 -0.03 9.26
C GLN A 82 8.21 0.24 8.00
N LEU A 83 8.19 1.47 7.50
CA LEU A 83 9.15 1.92 6.49
C LEU A 83 10.56 1.98 7.09
N LEU A 84 11.52 1.34 6.43
CA LEU A 84 12.93 1.45 6.76
C LEU A 84 13.62 2.44 5.82
N ASN A 85 14.55 3.23 6.39
CA ASN A 85 15.46 4.07 5.61
C ASN A 85 16.49 3.14 4.93
N TYR A 86 16.20 2.74 3.70
CA TYR A 86 17.09 1.93 2.87
C TYR A 86 17.50 2.74 1.64
N VAL A 87 18.79 2.72 1.33
CA VAL A 87 19.35 3.45 0.19
C VAL A 87 20.15 2.46 -0.64
N CYS A 88 19.74 2.26 -1.89
CA CYS A 88 20.43 1.44 -2.87
C CYS A 88 20.32 2.11 -4.25
N TYR A 89 21.43 2.17 -4.99
CA TYR A 89 21.57 2.93 -6.25
C TYR A 89 21.77 2.04 -7.48
N VAL A 90 21.31 0.78 -7.43
CA VAL A 90 21.43 -0.16 -8.57
C VAL A 90 20.34 0.01 -9.62
N SER A 91 19.41 0.97 -9.45
CA SER A 91 18.31 1.27 -10.36
C SER A 91 17.95 2.76 -10.33
N TYR A 92 17.24 3.22 -11.36
CA TYR A 92 16.59 4.54 -11.37
C TYR A 92 15.48 4.64 -10.32
N HIS A 93 14.83 3.51 -10.00
CA HIS A 93 13.90 3.39 -8.88
C HIS A 93 14.67 3.04 -7.60
N ARG A 94 14.31 3.71 -6.51
CA ARG A 94 14.79 3.44 -5.18
C ARG A 94 13.95 2.32 -4.57
N PRO A 95 14.55 1.21 -4.13
CA PRO A 95 13.80 0.15 -3.46
C PRO A 95 13.07 0.68 -2.22
N ILE A 96 11.79 0.34 -2.08
CA ILE A 96 11.01 0.61 -0.87
C ILE A 96 11.13 -0.60 0.05
N LEU A 97 11.72 -0.41 1.22
CA LEU A 97 11.89 -1.48 2.21
C LEU A 97 10.91 -1.32 3.37
N HIS A 98 10.06 -2.33 3.54
CA HIS A 98 9.15 -2.45 4.66
C HIS A 98 9.54 -3.60 5.60
N ARG A 99 9.51 -3.33 6.91
CA ARG A 99 9.60 -4.36 7.94
C ARG A 99 8.21 -4.74 8.42
N ASN A 100 7.86 -6.01 8.24
CA ASN A 100 6.65 -6.61 8.78
C ASN A 100 6.98 -7.40 10.05
N ALA A 101 6.28 -7.10 11.15
CA ALA A 101 6.36 -7.93 12.35
C ALA A 101 5.26 -9.01 12.27
N THR A 102 5.65 -10.28 12.18
CA THR A 102 4.72 -11.42 12.08
C THR A 102 4.48 -12.13 13.42
N TYR A 103 5.26 -11.81 14.45
CA TYR A 103 5.17 -12.37 15.80
C TYR A 103 5.24 -11.26 16.86
N PRO A 104 4.62 -11.44 18.04
CA PRO A 104 4.87 -10.57 19.18
C PRO A 104 6.35 -10.63 19.52
N ARG A 105 7.00 -9.47 19.51
CA ARG A 105 8.43 -9.28 19.74
C ARG A 105 8.78 -9.29 21.23
N THR A 106 7.77 -9.14 22.09
CA THR A 106 7.92 -9.17 23.54
C THR A 106 6.86 -10.06 24.19
N ILE A 107 7.16 -10.55 25.39
CA ILE A 107 6.22 -11.31 26.24
C ILE A 107 4.97 -10.46 26.55
N GLU A 108 5.12 -9.14 26.66
CA GLU A 108 4.02 -8.20 26.90
C GLU A 108 3.08 -8.11 25.68
N GLU A 109 3.63 -8.07 24.45
CA GLU A 109 2.85 -8.11 23.21
C GLU A 109 2.12 -9.46 23.03
N PHE A 110 2.71 -10.56 23.52
CA PHE A 110 2.06 -11.88 23.52
C PHE A 110 0.89 -11.92 24.51
N LYS A 111 1.08 -11.46 25.75
CA LYS A 111 0.03 -11.41 26.78
C LYS A 111 -1.14 -10.50 26.39
N MET A 112 -0.87 -9.37 25.75
CA MET A 112 -1.90 -8.47 25.22
C MET A 112 -2.77 -9.13 24.16
N LYS A 113 -2.19 -9.97 23.28
CA LYS A 113 -2.94 -10.72 22.26
C LYS A 113 -3.83 -11.80 22.86
N GLU A 114 -3.42 -12.48 23.94
CA GLU A 114 -4.28 -13.45 24.61
C GLU A 114 -5.45 -12.80 25.38
N LEU A 115 -5.29 -11.58 25.87
CA LEU A 115 -6.34 -10.86 26.60
C LEU A 115 -7.41 -10.22 25.70
N THR A 116 -7.19 -10.22 24.38
CA THR A 116 -8.10 -9.62 23.38
C THR A 116 -8.77 -10.66 22.48
N LEU A 117 -8.52 -11.94 22.71
CA LEU A 117 -9.25 -13.10 22.17
C LEU A 117 -10.25 -13.62 23.20
#